data_AF-A0A519NXU9-F1
#
_entry.id   AF-A0A519NXU9-F1
#
_cell.length_a   1.000
_cell.length_b   1.000
_cell.length_c   1.000
_cell.angle_alpha   90.00
_cell.angle_beta   90.00
_cell.angle_gamma   90.00
#
_symmetry.space_group_name_H-M   'P 1'
#
loop_
_entity.id
_entity.type
_entity.pdbx_description
1 polymer ?
#
loop_
_entity_poly.entity_id
_entity_poly.type
_entity_poly.pdbx_seq_one_letter_code
_entity_poly.pdbx_strand_id
1 'polypeptide(L)'
;MSIEMPPLQYVETNGLTMAVYAAGESELPPIVFCHGFPEIAFSWRHQLRALPAMGLRVLAPDQRGYGLTQGPPQVEAYDMEHLTADLVGLLDAQGIERAVFCGHDWGGVIVWDMARRYPDRVAGVIGLNTPHRARGPTDLVSAYEARFGREHYVVHFQQPELADRQFAHDVERTMRFFLRKPVARPFGSVKTGFAFQKGLELYDPAGDEGQFLSDEEIAFYVA
;
A
#
# COMPACT_ATOMS: atom_id res chain seq x y z
N MET A 1 -2.72 16.31 20.03
CA MET A 1 -1.28 16.06 19.85
C MET A 1 -1.06 16.02 18.36
N SER A 2 -0.18 16.86 17.82
CA SER A 2 0.15 16.83 16.39
C SER A 2 0.72 15.46 16.03
N ILE A 3 0.35 14.93 14.87
CA ILE A 3 0.83 13.63 14.42
C ILE A 3 2.22 13.82 13.81
N GLU A 4 3.23 13.24 14.44
CA GLU A 4 4.61 13.31 13.99
C GLU A 4 5.03 11.98 13.36
N MET A 5 5.35 12.03 12.07
CA MET A 5 6.02 10.94 11.38
C MET A 5 7.52 10.99 11.68
N PRO A 6 8.23 9.85 11.65
CA PRO A 6 9.69 9.86 11.72
C PRO A 6 10.35 10.74 10.65
N PRO A 7 11.66 11.02 10.75
CA PRO A 7 12.37 11.71 9.70
C PRO A 7 12.18 11.03 8.34
N LEU A 8 11.83 11.85 7.35
CA LEU A 8 11.80 11.47 5.94
C LEU A 8 13.22 11.44 5.40
N GLN A 9 13.57 10.35 4.72
CA GLN A 9 14.79 10.21 3.93
C GLN A 9 14.44 9.80 2.51
N TYR A 10 15.28 10.20 1.56
CA TYR A 10 15.19 9.78 0.16
C TYR A 10 16.28 8.77 -0.15
N VAL A 11 15.89 7.66 -0.79
CA VAL A 11 16.77 6.54 -1.11
C VAL A 11 16.72 6.28 -2.61
N GLU A 12 17.87 6.35 -3.26
CA GLU A 12 18.01 5.99 -4.67
C GLU A 12 17.97 4.47 -4.82
N THR A 13 17.00 3.94 -5.55
CA THR A 13 16.77 2.50 -5.69
C THR A 13 15.98 2.20 -6.94
N ASN A 14 16.43 1.23 -7.74
CA ASN A 14 15.72 0.71 -8.91
C ASN A 14 15.16 1.80 -9.86
N GLY A 15 15.95 2.86 -10.06
CA GLY A 15 15.59 4.00 -10.90
C GLY A 15 14.58 4.98 -10.29
N LEU A 16 14.34 4.91 -8.97
CA LEU A 16 13.46 5.79 -8.21
C LEU A 16 14.23 6.54 -7.11
N THR A 17 13.75 7.75 -6.80
CA THR A 17 14.06 8.45 -5.55
C THR A 17 12.95 8.12 -4.54
N MET A 18 13.15 7.05 -3.77
CA MET A 18 12.14 6.53 -2.85
C MET A 18 12.09 7.32 -1.54
N ALA A 19 10.93 7.83 -1.19
CA ALA A 19 10.64 8.42 0.11
C ALA A 19 10.43 7.33 1.16
N VAL A 20 11.19 7.41 2.25
CA VAL A 20 11.17 6.42 3.33
C VAL A 20 11.14 7.10 4.68
N TYR A 21 10.20 6.70 5.53
CA TYR A 21 10.16 7.09 6.94
C TYR A 21 10.88 6.02 7.76
N ALA A 22 11.87 6.43 8.55
CA ALA A 22 12.70 5.50 9.31
C ALA A 22 12.86 5.93 10.77
N ALA A 23 12.85 4.95 11.67
CA ALA A 23 13.07 5.19 13.09
C ALA A 23 13.72 4.00 13.79
N GLY A 24 14.42 4.29 14.88
CA GLY A 24 15.09 3.31 15.71
C GLY A 24 16.42 2.82 15.13
N GLU A 25 17.25 2.26 16.01
CA GLU A 25 18.50 1.59 15.68
C GLU A 25 18.50 0.22 16.37
N SER A 26 19.06 -0.79 15.70
CA SER A 26 19.01 -2.17 16.17
C SER A 26 20.00 -3.03 15.37
N GLU A 27 20.64 -3.98 16.06
CA GLU A 27 21.45 -5.05 15.45
C GLU A 27 20.58 -6.18 14.88
N LEU A 28 19.30 -6.26 15.27
CA LEU A 28 18.33 -7.17 14.67
C LEU A 28 17.89 -6.67 13.29
N PRO A 29 17.50 -7.59 12.37
CA PRO A 29 16.90 -7.22 11.09
C PRO A 29 15.76 -6.19 11.27
N PRO A 30 15.74 -5.10 10.48
CA PRO A 30 14.68 -4.11 10.58
C PRO A 30 13.36 -4.66 10.07
N ILE A 31 12.27 -4.00 10.45
CA ILE A 31 10.94 -4.26 9.89
C ILE A 31 10.65 -3.24 8.78
N VAL A 32 10.42 -3.73 7.57
CA VAL A 32 9.99 -2.92 6.42
C VAL A 32 8.47 -3.04 6.27
N PHE A 33 7.78 -1.90 6.36
CA PHE A 33 6.32 -1.80 6.29
C PHE A 33 5.86 -1.38 4.89
N CYS A 34 5.15 -2.26 4.20
CA CYS A 34 4.61 -2.07 2.86
C CYS A 34 3.11 -1.80 2.93
N HIS A 35 2.67 -0.59 2.58
CA HIS A 35 1.26 -0.18 2.60
C HIS A 35 0.44 -0.81 1.46
N GLY A 36 -0.88 -0.69 1.53
CA GLY A 36 -1.80 -1.15 0.48
C GLY A 36 -2.27 -0.05 -0.46
N PHE A 37 -3.38 -0.32 -1.15
CA PHE A 37 -4.11 0.66 -1.94
C PHE A 37 -5.37 1.15 -1.20
N PRO A 38 -5.70 2.45 -1.22
CA PRO A 38 -4.89 3.61 -1.62
C PRO A 38 -4.23 4.22 -0.37
N GLU A 39 -3.07 3.71 0.00
CA GLU A 39 -2.38 4.13 1.22
C GLU A 39 -0.99 4.71 0.90
N ILE A 40 -0.33 5.19 1.95
CA ILE A 40 1.07 5.64 1.95
C ILE A 40 1.72 5.19 3.27
N ALA A 41 3.00 5.50 3.48
CA ALA A 41 3.73 5.16 4.72
C ALA A 41 3.01 5.60 6.00
N PHE A 42 2.21 6.68 5.94
CA PHE A 42 1.41 7.20 7.06
C PHE A 42 0.43 6.18 7.68
N SER A 43 -0.02 5.18 6.92
CA SER A 43 -0.84 4.10 7.46
C SER A 43 -0.14 3.31 8.58
N TRP A 44 1.19 3.36 8.64
CA TRP A 44 2.02 2.70 9.65
C TRP A 44 2.45 3.62 10.80
N ARG A 45 1.96 4.86 10.88
CA ARG A 45 2.35 5.86 11.91
C ARG A 45 2.36 5.32 13.34
N HIS A 46 1.41 4.46 13.69
CA HIS A 46 1.31 3.87 15.02
C HIS A 46 2.43 2.85 15.28
N GLN A 47 2.76 2.01 14.30
CA GLN A 47 3.86 1.04 14.36
C GLN A 47 5.21 1.75 14.34
N LEU A 48 5.36 2.76 13.48
CA LEU A 48 6.55 3.60 13.38
C LEU A 48 6.86 4.33 14.69
N ARG A 49 5.84 4.67 15.49
CA ARG A 49 6.02 5.24 16.82
C ARG A 49 6.34 4.20 17.89
N ALA A 50 5.62 3.07 17.89
CA ALA A 50 5.67 2.12 19.00
C ALA A 50 6.92 1.22 18.99
N LEU A 51 7.36 0.76 17.83
CA LEU A 51 8.39 -0.28 17.74
C LEU A 51 9.82 0.23 18.02
N PRO A 52 10.22 1.46 17.63
CA PRO A 52 11.50 2.02 18.05
C PRO A 52 11.63 2.15 19.57
N ALA A 53 10.55 2.44 20.28
CA ALA A 53 10.54 2.48 21.74
C ALA A 53 10.77 1.09 22.38
N MET A 54 10.63 0.02 21.59
CA MET A 54 10.95 -1.36 21.98
C MET A 54 12.33 -1.81 21.51
N GLY A 55 13.15 -0.90 20.94
CA GLY A 55 14.50 -1.20 20.45
C GLY A 55 14.53 -1.86 19.08
N LEU A 56 13.49 -1.69 18.25
CA LEU A 56 13.45 -2.21 16.88
C LEU A 56 13.65 -1.09 15.85
N ARG A 57 14.41 -1.37 14.80
CA ARG A 57 14.53 -0.49 13.64
C ARG A 57 13.38 -0.75 12.67
N VAL A 58 12.76 0.32 12.18
CA VAL A 58 11.61 0.27 11.26
C VAL A 58 11.82 1.17 10.06
N LEU A 59 11.28 0.75 8.93
CA LEU A 59 11.32 1.46 7.65
C LEU A 59 9.92 1.40 7.03
N ALA A 60 9.38 2.52 6.57
CA ALA A 60 8.13 2.55 5.81
C ALA A 60 8.32 3.41 4.55
N PRO A 61 8.54 2.79 3.37
CA PRO A 61 8.56 3.50 2.12
C PRO A 61 7.15 3.92 1.68
N ASP A 62 7.04 5.09 1.05
CA ASP A 62 6.00 5.29 0.05
C ASP A 62 6.41 4.43 -1.15
N GLN A 63 5.59 3.45 -1.52
CA GLN A 63 5.93 2.52 -2.60
C GLN A 63 5.84 3.22 -3.96
N ARG A 64 6.43 2.61 -4.99
CA ARG A 64 6.39 3.08 -6.38
C ARG A 64 4.98 3.50 -6.79
N GLY A 65 4.84 4.73 -7.28
CA GLY A 65 3.57 5.34 -7.69
C GLY A 65 2.79 6.02 -6.59
N TYR A 66 3.28 6.03 -5.35
CA TYR A 66 2.60 6.62 -4.20
C TYR A 66 3.40 7.73 -3.55
N GLY A 67 2.66 8.63 -2.88
CA GLY A 67 3.19 9.67 -2.01
C GLY A 67 4.37 10.42 -2.63
N LEU A 68 5.45 10.49 -1.86
CA LEU A 68 6.63 11.26 -2.22
C LEU A 68 7.65 10.49 -3.08
N THR A 69 7.43 9.19 -3.34
CA THR A 69 8.29 8.37 -4.23
C THR A 69 7.95 8.57 -5.71
N GLN A 70 6.68 8.89 -6.03
CA GLN A 70 6.16 8.94 -7.40
C GLN A 70 6.51 7.68 -8.21
N GLY A 71 6.35 7.69 -9.54
CA GLY A 71 6.70 6.54 -10.37
C GLY A 71 6.66 6.82 -11.87
N PRO A 72 7.25 5.94 -12.67
CA PRO A 72 7.20 6.02 -14.14
C PRO A 72 5.76 5.87 -14.65
N PRO A 73 5.36 6.54 -15.76
CA PRO A 73 3.98 6.44 -16.27
C PRO A 73 3.65 5.10 -16.94
N GLN A 74 4.65 4.25 -17.22
CA GLN A 74 4.46 2.97 -17.90
C GLN A 74 3.88 1.93 -16.95
N VAL A 75 2.75 1.32 -17.33
CA VAL A 75 2.06 0.29 -16.53
C VAL A 75 2.97 -0.92 -16.26
N GLU A 76 3.81 -1.28 -17.23
CA GLU A 76 4.75 -2.41 -17.14
C GLU A 76 5.80 -2.22 -16.04
N ALA A 77 6.04 -0.98 -15.61
CA ALA A 77 7.00 -0.67 -14.55
C ALA A 77 6.44 -0.89 -13.13
N TYR A 78 5.23 -1.42 -13.01
CA TYR A 78 4.54 -1.74 -11.73
C TYR A 78 4.31 -3.24 -11.54
N ASP A 79 5.02 -4.08 -12.29
CA ASP A 79 4.95 -5.52 -12.08
C ASP A 79 5.63 -5.94 -10.76
N MET A 80 5.40 -7.19 -10.37
CA MET A 80 5.97 -7.73 -9.14
C MET A 80 7.51 -7.75 -9.12
N GLU A 81 8.17 -7.77 -10.28
CA GLU A 81 9.63 -7.73 -10.34
C GLU A 81 10.14 -6.36 -9.93
N HIS A 82 9.57 -5.29 -10.50
CA HIS A 82 9.92 -3.92 -10.13
C HIS A 82 9.58 -3.62 -8.67
N LEU A 83 8.37 -3.96 -8.22
CA LEU A 83 7.92 -3.67 -6.85
C LEU A 83 8.78 -4.38 -5.78
N THR A 84 9.23 -5.60 -6.06
CA THR A 84 10.11 -6.33 -5.13
C THR A 84 11.57 -5.87 -5.24
N ALA A 85 12.04 -5.54 -6.45
CA ALA A 85 13.37 -4.96 -6.66
C ALA A 85 13.54 -3.59 -5.98
N ASP A 86 12.49 -2.77 -5.91
CA ASP A 86 12.49 -1.50 -5.16
C ASP A 86 12.87 -1.73 -3.68
N LEU A 87 12.29 -2.75 -3.06
CA LEU A 87 12.55 -3.12 -1.66
C LEU A 87 13.94 -3.73 -1.48
N VAL A 88 14.42 -4.52 -2.44
CA VAL A 88 15.80 -5.03 -2.43
C VAL A 88 16.80 -3.88 -2.50
N GLY A 89 16.60 -2.93 -3.41
CA GLY A 89 17.49 -1.78 -3.55
C GLY A 89 17.41 -0.82 -2.35
N LEU A 90 16.26 -0.73 -1.68
CA LEU A 90 16.14 -0.05 -0.39
C LEU A 90 17.06 -0.67 0.67
N LEU A 91 17.07 -2.01 0.76
CA LEU A 91 17.98 -2.70 1.68
C LEU A 91 19.45 -2.47 1.30
N ASP A 92 19.78 -2.58 0.01
CA ASP A 92 21.15 -2.39 -0.49
C ASP A 92 21.68 -0.98 -0.19
N ALA A 93 20.88 0.05 -0.47
CA ALA A 93 21.25 1.45 -0.23
C ALA A 93 21.50 1.77 1.26
N GLN A 94 20.91 0.99 2.17
CA GLN A 94 21.09 1.14 3.62
C GLN A 94 22.06 0.11 4.23
N GLY A 95 22.71 -0.71 3.41
CA GLY A 95 23.62 -1.76 3.88
C GLY A 95 22.93 -2.85 4.71
N ILE A 96 21.64 -3.09 4.49
CA ILE A 96 20.86 -4.11 5.20
C ILE A 96 20.91 -5.42 4.42
N GLU A 97 21.39 -6.47 5.06
CA GLU A 97 21.44 -7.81 4.45
C GLU A 97 20.04 -8.42 4.33
N ARG A 98 19.28 -8.43 5.43
CA ARG A 98 17.94 -9.02 5.51
C ARG A 98 17.00 -8.18 6.36
N ALA A 99 15.70 -8.25 6.06
CA ALA A 99 14.65 -7.58 6.82
C ALA A 99 13.43 -8.48 7.06
N VAL A 100 12.64 -8.15 8.07
CA VAL A 100 11.27 -8.66 8.21
C VAL A 100 10.36 -7.76 7.39
N PHE A 101 9.55 -8.33 6.50
CA PHE A 101 8.64 -7.57 5.66
C PHE A 101 7.20 -7.69 6.16
N CYS A 102 6.58 -6.58 6.52
CA CYS A 102 5.19 -6.50 6.96
C CYS A 102 4.35 -5.77 5.91
N GLY A 103 3.34 -6.43 5.35
CA GLY A 103 2.54 -5.88 4.26
C GLY A 103 1.04 -5.91 4.57
N HIS A 104 0.34 -4.84 4.22
CA HIS A 104 -1.14 -4.75 4.26
C HIS A 104 -1.70 -4.68 2.83
N ASP A 105 -2.81 -5.38 2.56
CA ASP A 105 -3.51 -5.33 1.26
C ASP A 105 -2.56 -5.65 0.07
N TRP A 106 -2.34 -4.74 -0.89
CA TRP A 106 -1.35 -4.92 -1.97
C TRP A 106 0.08 -5.01 -1.47
N GLY A 107 0.45 -4.27 -0.41
CA GLY A 107 1.70 -4.48 0.30
C GLY A 107 1.83 -5.90 0.83
N GLY A 108 0.72 -6.51 1.27
CA GLY A 108 0.64 -7.92 1.62
C GLY A 108 0.98 -8.86 0.45
N VAL A 109 0.49 -8.57 -0.75
CA VAL A 109 0.84 -9.31 -1.97
C VAL A 109 2.34 -9.18 -2.28
N ILE A 110 2.88 -7.97 -2.12
CA ILE A 110 4.29 -7.66 -2.37
C ILE A 110 5.21 -8.43 -1.43
N VAL A 111 4.94 -8.42 -0.12
CA VAL A 111 5.82 -9.09 0.86
C VAL A 111 5.79 -10.62 0.75
N TRP A 112 4.69 -11.20 0.26
CA TRP A 112 4.66 -12.62 -0.07
C TRP A 112 5.54 -12.95 -1.27
N ASP A 113 5.54 -12.09 -2.28
CA ASP A 113 6.39 -12.29 -3.45
C ASP A 113 7.87 -11.98 -3.17
N MET A 114 8.17 -11.09 -2.21
CA MET A 114 9.52 -10.89 -1.67
C MET A 114 10.11 -12.21 -1.15
N ALA A 115 9.39 -12.93 -0.29
CA ALA A 115 9.87 -14.22 0.24
C ALA A 115 10.08 -15.27 -0.86
N ARG A 116 9.29 -15.21 -1.93
CA ARG A 116 9.40 -16.13 -3.06
C ARG A 116 10.58 -15.81 -3.98
N ARG A 117 10.80 -14.52 -4.28
CA ARG A 117 11.82 -14.06 -5.25
C ARG A 117 13.19 -13.87 -4.62
N TYR A 118 13.23 -13.38 -3.39
CA TYR A 118 14.45 -13.01 -2.68
C TYR A 118 14.50 -13.65 -1.29
N PRO A 119 14.42 -14.98 -1.18
CA PRO A 119 14.42 -15.66 0.12
C PRO A 119 15.65 -15.31 0.97
N ASP A 120 16.80 -15.09 0.34
CA ASP A 120 18.05 -14.71 1.00
C ASP A 120 18.03 -13.30 1.61
N ARG A 121 17.07 -12.44 1.20
CA ARG A 121 16.90 -11.07 1.70
C ARG A 121 15.81 -10.95 2.77
N VAL A 122 15.08 -12.04 3.04
CA VAL A 122 13.90 -12.03 3.91
C VAL A 122 14.19 -12.80 5.20
N ALA A 123 14.19 -12.09 6.33
CA ALA A 123 14.30 -12.68 7.66
C ALA A 123 12.94 -13.19 8.18
N GLY A 124 11.84 -12.64 7.68
CA GLY A 124 10.47 -13.05 8.02
C GLY A 124 9.42 -12.26 7.25
N VAL A 125 8.18 -12.76 7.21
CA VAL A 125 7.04 -12.10 6.55
C VAL A 125 5.84 -12.02 7.47
N ILE A 126 5.17 -10.87 7.47
CA ILE A 126 3.91 -10.62 8.15
C ILE A 126 2.90 -10.10 7.11
N GLY A 127 1.92 -10.92 6.75
CA GLY A 127 0.81 -10.51 5.88
C GLY A 127 -0.42 -10.10 6.70
N LEU A 128 -0.88 -8.85 6.55
CA LEU A 128 -2.10 -8.34 7.16
C LEU A 128 -3.20 -8.23 6.11
N ASN A 129 -4.39 -8.79 6.40
CA ASN A 129 -5.55 -8.80 5.49
C ASN A 129 -5.34 -9.56 4.16
N THR A 130 -4.12 -10.01 3.86
CA THR A 130 -3.76 -10.66 2.60
C THR A 130 -3.12 -12.03 2.84
N PRO A 131 -3.86 -13.15 2.66
CA PRO A 131 -3.27 -14.48 2.78
C PRO A 131 -2.33 -14.76 1.60
N HIS A 132 -1.28 -15.56 1.84
CA HIS A 132 -0.44 -16.08 0.76
C HIS A 132 -1.26 -16.89 -0.23
N ARG A 133 -1.08 -16.62 -1.52
CA ARG A 133 -1.69 -17.38 -2.61
C ARG A 133 -0.63 -17.69 -3.67
N ALA A 134 -0.49 -18.97 -4.00
CA ALA A 134 0.34 -19.38 -5.12
C ALA A 134 -0.22 -18.80 -6.43
N ARG A 135 0.67 -18.38 -7.34
CA ARG A 135 0.27 -17.89 -8.66
C ARG A 135 -0.30 -19.07 -9.47
N GLY A 136 -1.57 -18.97 -9.82
CA GLY A 136 -2.24 -19.93 -10.70
C GLY A 136 -1.82 -19.74 -12.18
N PRO A 137 -2.21 -20.67 -13.06
CA PRO A 137 -1.89 -20.60 -14.49
C PRO A 137 -2.72 -19.54 -15.25
N THR A 138 -3.79 -19.04 -14.63
CA THR A 138 -4.71 -18.09 -15.25
C THR A 138 -4.25 -16.66 -15.01
N ASP A 139 -4.34 -15.82 -16.04
CA ASP A 139 -4.19 -14.38 -15.90
C ASP A 139 -5.15 -13.83 -14.83
N LEU A 140 -4.62 -12.99 -13.94
CA LEU A 140 -5.38 -12.50 -12.78
C LEU A 140 -6.51 -11.58 -13.23
N VAL A 141 -6.25 -10.65 -14.16
CA VAL A 141 -7.27 -9.72 -14.66
C VAL A 141 -8.44 -10.49 -15.24
N SER A 142 -8.17 -11.46 -16.13
CA SER A 142 -9.16 -12.33 -16.74
C SER A 142 -9.95 -13.14 -15.70
N ALA A 143 -9.28 -13.66 -14.66
CA ALA A 143 -9.93 -14.38 -13.58
C ALA A 143 -10.85 -13.48 -12.74
N TYR A 144 -10.43 -12.24 -12.44
CA TYR A 144 -11.26 -11.26 -11.74
C TYR A 144 -12.45 -10.82 -12.59
N GLU A 145 -12.28 -10.58 -13.89
CA GLU A 145 -13.36 -10.22 -14.80
C GLU A 145 -14.39 -11.34 -14.90
N ALA A 146 -13.97 -12.58 -15.10
CA ALA A 146 -14.86 -13.73 -15.17
C ALA A 146 -15.65 -13.94 -13.86
N ARG A 147 -15.03 -13.64 -12.70
CA ARG A 147 -15.63 -13.90 -11.39
C ARG A 147 -16.53 -12.77 -10.88
N PHE A 148 -16.14 -11.51 -11.13
CA PHE A 148 -16.73 -10.33 -10.50
C PHE A 148 -17.22 -9.28 -11.50
N GLY A 149 -16.96 -9.48 -12.79
CA GLY A 149 -17.34 -8.58 -13.87
C GLY A 149 -16.37 -7.42 -14.07
N ARG A 150 -16.64 -6.64 -15.13
CA ARG A 150 -15.82 -5.51 -15.60
C ARG A 150 -15.71 -4.35 -14.61
N GLU A 151 -16.69 -4.24 -13.72
CA GLU A 151 -16.76 -3.18 -12.72
C GLU A 151 -15.83 -3.42 -11.53
N HIS A 152 -15.22 -4.61 -11.41
CA HIS A 152 -14.26 -4.89 -10.34
C HIS A 152 -13.00 -4.05 -10.52
N TYR A 153 -12.51 -3.42 -9.43
CA TYR A 153 -11.42 -2.44 -9.49
C TYR A 153 -10.17 -2.94 -10.26
N VAL A 154 -9.73 -4.18 -10.06
CA VAL A 154 -8.57 -4.76 -10.79
C VAL A 154 -8.74 -4.70 -12.31
N VAL A 155 -9.97 -4.94 -12.79
CA VAL A 155 -10.31 -4.91 -14.22
C VAL A 155 -10.51 -3.48 -14.67
N HIS A 156 -11.19 -2.67 -13.86
CA HIS A 156 -11.44 -1.26 -14.15
C HIS A 156 -10.15 -0.46 -14.31
N PHE A 157 -9.14 -0.72 -13.46
CA PHE A 157 -7.82 -0.08 -13.51
C PHE A 157 -6.98 -0.47 -14.74
N GLN A 158 -7.41 -1.47 -15.52
CA GLN A 158 -6.76 -1.77 -16.82
C GLN A 158 -7.16 -0.77 -17.92
N GLN A 159 -7.88 0.29 -17.59
CA GLN A 159 -8.15 1.43 -18.45
C GLN A 159 -7.23 2.59 -18.02
N PRO A 160 -6.05 2.75 -18.65
CA PRO A 160 -5.11 3.81 -18.30
C PRO A 160 -5.79 5.19 -18.29
N GLU A 161 -5.33 6.07 -17.40
CA GLU A 161 -5.85 7.42 -17.18
C GLU A 161 -7.28 7.54 -16.65
N LEU A 162 -8.15 6.54 -16.83
CA LEU A 162 -9.55 6.64 -16.39
C LEU A 162 -9.63 6.69 -14.86
N ALA A 163 -9.00 5.74 -14.18
CA ALA A 163 -8.95 5.70 -12.72
C ALA A 163 -8.25 6.94 -12.17
N ASP A 164 -7.13 7.34 -12.78
CA ASP A 164 -6.39 8.53 -12.38
C ASP A 164 -7.26 9.79 -12.43
N ARG A 165 -8.00 10.00 -13.54
CA ARG A 165 -8.93 11.13 -13.65
C ARG A 165 -10.06 11.06 -12.63
N GLN A 166 -10.58 9.87 -12.34
CA GLN A 166 -11.65 9.70 -11.35
C GLN A 166 -11.17 10.04 -9.94
N PHE A 167 -9.97 9.61 -9.56
CA PHE A 167 -9.39 9.89 -8.25
C PHE A 167 -8.91 11.34 -8.12
N ALA A 168 -8.28 11.88 -9.16
CA ALA A 168 -7.77 13.25 -9.18
C ALA A 168 -8.88 14.32 -9.24
N HIS A 169 -10.11 13.95 -9.60
CA HIS A 169 -11.22 14.90 -9.64
C HIS A 169 -11.49 15.54 -8.28
N ASP A 170 -11.42 14.74 -7.23
CA ASP A 170 -11.54 15.17 -5.84
C ASP A 170 -10.78 14.17 -4.94
N VAL A 171 -9.52 14.50 -4.67
CA VAL A 171 -8.58 13.65 -3.94
C VAL A 171 -9.04 13.44 -2.51
N GLU A 172 -9.51 14.50 -1.84
CA GLU A 172 -9.98 14.39 -0.46
C GLU A 172 -11.23 13.52 -0.36
N ARG A 173 -12.23 13.73 -1.23
CA ARG A 173 -13.42 12.88 -1.30
C ARG A 173 -13.06 11.43 -1.58
N THR A 174 -12.09 11.19 -2.46
CA THR A 174 -11.57 9.86 -2.78
C THR A 174 -10.94 9.19 -1.56
N MET A 175 -10.04 9.89 -0.86
CA MET A 175 -9.40 9.34 0.34
C MET A 175 -10.39 9.11 1.47
N ARG A 176 -11.33 10.02 1.71
CA ARG A 176 -12.43 9.82 2.68
C ARG A 176 -13.33 8.64 2.29
N PHE A 177 -13.59 8.45 0.99
CA PHE A 177 -14.32 7.28 0.50
C PHE A 177 -13.56 5.99 0.78
N PHE A 178 -12.26 5.91 0.56
CA PHE A 178 -11.53 4.65 0.78
C PHE A 178 -11.22 4.39 2.26
N LEU A 179 -10.90 5.43 3.03
CA LEU A 179 -10.44 5.35 4.41
C LEU A 179 -11.55 5.61 5.45
N ARG A 180 -12.77 5.17 5.14
CA ARG A 180 -13.90 5.13 6.08
C ARG A 180 -14.18 3.72 6.57
N LYS A 181 -14.90 3.63 7.68
CA LYS A 181 -15.44 2.35 8.15
C LYS A 181 -16.34 1.73 7.08
N PRO A 182 -16.21 0.43 6.80
CA PRO A 182 -17.11 -0.23 5.87
C PRO A 182 -18.52 -0.23 6.45
N VAL A 183 -19.53 -0.04 5.59
CA VAL A 183 -20.93 -0.28 5.97
C VAL A 183 -21.07 -1.74 6.35
N ALA A 184 -21.53 -2.01 7.58
CA ALA A 184 -21.71 -3.36 8.09
C ALA A 184 -22.60 -4.16 7.13
N ARG A 185 -22.06 -5.26 6.58
CA ARG A 185 -22.84 -6.20 5.77
C ARG A 185 -23.20 -7.42 6.61
N PRO A 186 -24.44 -7.93 6.50
CA PRO A 186 -24.79 -9.21 7.10
C PRO A 186 -23.84 -10.32 6.64
N PHE A 187 -23.50 -11.21 7.58
CA PHE A 187 -22.73 -12.40 7.28
C PHE A 187 -23.45 -13.25 6.22
N GLY A 188 -22.73 -13.67 5.17
CA GLY A 188 -23.32 -14.40 4.04
C GLY A 188 -23.82 -13.54 2.87
N SER A 189 -23.68 -12.22 2.94
CA SER A 189 -23.98 -11.35 1.78
C SER A 189 -23.15 -11.72 0.55
N VAL A 190 -23.78 -11.70 -0.63
CA VAL A 190 -23.10 -11.98 -1.89
C VAL A 190 -22.03 -10.92 -2.12
N LYS A 191 -20.80 -11.36 -2.38
CA LYS A 191 -19.72 -10.48 -2.86
C LYS A 191 -20.09 -9.99 -4.25
N THR A 192 -20.69 -8.81 -4.33
CA THR A 192 -20.79 -8.05 -5.58
C THR A 192 -19.40 -7.63 -6.02
N GLY A 193 -19.18 -7.45 -7.33
CA GLY A 193 -17.99 -6.75 -7.80
C GLY A 193 -17.89 -5.41 -7.07
N PHE A 194 -16.71 -5.10 -6.50
CA PHE A 194 -16.46 -3.83 -5.84
C PHE A 194 -16.41 -2.73 -6.90
N ALA A 195 -17.58 -2.24 -7.30
CA ALA A 195 -17.77 -1.16 -8.25
C ALA A 195 -17.55 0.19 -7.55
N PHE A 196 -16.31 0.46 -7.16
CA PHE A 196 -15.94 1.63 -6.36
C PHE A 196 -16.34 2.93 -7.08
N GLN A 197 -16.24 2.97 -8.40
CA GLN A 197 -16.53 4.13 -9.25
C GLN A 197 -17.94 4.68 -9.00
N LYS A 198 -18.97 3.82 -9.02
CA LYS A 198 -20.35 4.20 -8.73
C LYS A 198 -20.51 4.61 -7.27
N GLY A 199 -19.80 3.91 -6.37
CA GLY A 199 -19.81 4.24 -4.95
C GLY A 199 -19.23 5.63 -4.69
N LEU A 200 -18.11 5.96 -5.34
CA LEU A 200 -17.41 7.24 -5.21
C LEU A 200 -18.22 8.38 -5.83
N GLU A 201 -18.82 8.16 -7.01
CA GLU A 201 -19.72 9.14 -7.67
C GLU A 201 -20.89 9.56 -6.77
N LEU A 202 -21.44 8.62 -6.00
CA LEU A 202 -22.58 8.84 -5.10
C LEU A 202 -22.17 9.24 -3.68
N TYR A 203 -20.87 9.21 -3.36
CA TYR A 203 -20.40 9.41 -2.00
C TYR A 203 -20.39 10.89 -1.60
N ASP A 204 -21.07 11.24 -0.50
CA ASP A 204 -21.00 12.58 0.09
C ASP A 204 -20.27 12.50 1.44
N PRO A 205 -19.06 13.07 1.58
CA PRO A 205 -18.31 13.04 2.83
C PRO A 205 -19.00 13.83 3.95
N ALA A 206 -19.84 14.82 3.64
CA ALA A 206 -20.51 15.63 4.67
C ALA A 206 -21.53 14.83 5.50
N GLY A 207 -22.06 13.73 4.95
CA GLY A 207 -23.01 12.85 5.62
C GLY A 207 -22.42 11.55 6.16
N ASP A 208 -21.09 11.38 6.11
CA ASP A 208 -20.44 10.11 6.43
C ASP A 208 -20.05 10.00 7.92
N GLU A 209 -20.93 9.40 8.72
CA GLU A 209 -20.64 9.05 10.12
C GLU A 209 -19.59 7.92 10.27
N GLY A 210 -19.19 7.28 9.16
CA GLY A 210 -18.17 6.24 9.09
C GLY A 210 -16.73 6.75 9.06
N GLN A 211 -16.52 8.07 8.97
CA GLN A 211 -15.19 8.67 9.05
C GLN A 211 -14.53 8.36 10.40
N PHE A 212 -13.26 7.96 10.37
CA PHE A 212 -12.49 7.67 11.59
C PHE A 212 -11.12 8.33 11.63
N LEU A 213 -10.62 8.80 10.48
CA LEU A 213 -9.45 9.66 10.42
C LEU A 213 -9.88 11.10 10.67
N SER A 214 -9.10 11.82 11.48
CA SER A 214 -9.24 13.27 11.63
C SER A 214 -8.84 14.02 10.35
N ASP A 215 -9.23 15.29 10.23
CA ASP A 215 -8.82 16.12 9.08
C ASP A 215 -7.30 16.28 9.01
N GLU A 216 -6.62 16.33 10.17
CA GLU A 216 -5.15 16.32 10.25
C GLU A 216 -4.56 15.01 9.69
N GLU A 217 -5.20 13.86 9.91
CA GLU A 217 -4.76 12.57 9.36
C GLU A 217 -5.04 12.46 7.86
N ILE A 218 -6.20 12.94 7.40
CA ILE A 218 -6.54 12.96 5.98
C ILE A 218 -5.55 13.84 5.21
N ALA A 219 -5.09 14.95 5.80
CA ALA A 219 -4.11 15.84 5.20
C ALA A 219 -2.83 15.12 4.72
N PHE A 220 -2.38 14.06 5.40
CA PHE A 220 -1.21 13.29 4.97
C PHE A 220 -1.43 12.54 3.66
N TYR A 221 -2.66 12.13 3.36
CA TYR A 221 -2.98 11.37 2.14
C TYR A 221 -3.30 12.25 0.92
N VAL A 222 -3.57 13.54 1.14
CA VAL A 222 -4.00 14.48 0.09
C VAL A 222 -2.96 15.56 -0.23
N ALA A 223 -1.84 15.56 0.49
CA ALA A 223 -0.74 16.53 0.35
C ALA A 223 0.16 16.27 -0.86
#